data_AF-A0A8T5FEA5-F1
#
_entry.id   AF-A0A8T5FEA5-F1
#
_cell.length_a   1.000
_cell.length_b   1.000
_cell.length_c   1.000
_cell.angle_alpha   90.00
_cell.angle_beta   90.00
_cell.angle_gamma   90.00
#
_symmetry.space_group_name_H-M   'P 1'
#
loop_
_entity.id
_entity.type
_entity.pdbx_description
1 polymer ?
#
loop_
_entity_poly.entity_id
_entity_poly.type
_entity_poly.pdbx_seq_one_letter_code
_entity_poly.pdbx_strand_id
1 'polypeptide(L)'
;MPGDEIEVPKELREFMLEEAEETILGQKNGADKQYRYGNLHIREYGVKFLVHNDKIDPRKDPMGHLIYDAPEVLIGIACAIFGGLQMAKKISNNNSKKLTVTSGLISSIISGYIGYLATKKIKNYLE
;
A
#
# COMPACT_ATOMS: atom_id res chain seq x y z
N MET A 1 -8.53 -0.05 4.47
CA MET A 1 -8.50 -1.53 4.43
C MET A 1 -9.92 -2.00 4.21
N PRO A 2 -10.21 -3.07 3.46
CA PRO A 2 -11.59 -3.44 3.12
C PRO A 2 -12.50 -3.72 4.34
N GLY A 3 -11.93 -4.15 5.47
CA GLY A 3 -12.68 -4.43 6.71
C GLY A 3 -13.03 -3.20 7.55
N ASP A 4 -12.23 -2.13 7.46
CA ASP A 4 -12.41 -0.87 8.20
C ASP A 4 -13.12 0.22 7.37
N GLU A 5 -13.56 -0.14 6.16
CA GLU A 5 -14.16 0.80 5.22
C GLU A 5 -15.66 0.87 5.41
N ILE A 6 -16.13 2.05 5.78
CA ILE A 6 -17.56 2.34 5.89
C ILE A 6 -18.02 2.97 4.60
N GLU A 7 -19.07 2.40 4.01
CA GLU A 7 -19.77 2.98 2.87
C GLU A 7 -20.77 4.02 3.34
N VAL A 8 -20.65 5.25 2.81
CA VAL A 8 -21.53 6.37 3.11
C VAL A 8 -22.19 6.85 1.82
N PRO A 9 -23.49 6.58 1.61
CA PRO A 9 -24.24 7.11 0.47
C PRO A 9 -24.21 8.65 0.45
N LYS A 10 -24.00 9.24 -0.72
CA LYS A 10 -24.00 10.72 -0.87
C LYS A 10 -25.35 11.34 -0.52
N GLU A 11 -26.43 10.60 -0.75
CA GLU A 11 -27.80 10.99 -0.43
C GLU A 11 -28.03 11.22 1.08
N LEU A 12 -27.23 10.57 1.93
CA LEU A 12 -27.40 10.63 3.39
C LEU A 12 -26.56 11.73 4.06
N ARG A 13 -25.67 12.43 3.34
CA ARG A 13 -24.74 13.38 3.97
C ARG A 13 -24.36 14.55 3.05
N GLU A 14 -24.89 15.73 3.36
CA GLU A 14 -24.50 17.01 2.76
C GLU A 14 -23.20 17.62 3.32
N PHE A 15 -22.69 17.12 4.45
CA PHE A 15 -21.67 17.83 5.23
C PHE A 15 -20.41 16.96 5.41
N MET A 16 -19.24 17.46 5.00
CA MET A 16 -17.90 17.20 5.59
C MET A 16 -16.69 17.45 4.65
N LEU A 17 -16.85 18.17 3.52
CA LEU A 17 -15.69 18.45 2.66
C LEU A 17 -14.94 19.76 2.98
N GLU A 18 -15.50 20.68 3.78
CA GLU A 18 -14.91 22.03 3.91
C GLU A 18 -13.49 22.02 4.51
N GLU A 19 -13.21 21.14 5.48
CA GLU A 19 -11.88 20.98 6.09
C GLU A 19 -11.11 19.77 5.54
N ALA A 20 -11.72 18.97 4.66
CA ALA A 20 -11.09 17.79 4.10
C ALA A 20 -10.22 18.17 2.90
N GLU A 21 -8.91 17.91 3.01
CA GLU A 21 -7.96 18.26 1.97
C GLU A 21 -7.87 17.15 0.92
N GLU A 22 -7.99 17.48 -0.36
CA GLU A 22 -7.73 16.53 -1.45
C GLU A 22 -6.28 16.05 -1.40
N THR A 23 -6.04 14.75 -1.62
CA THR A 23 -4.69 14.18 -1.55
C THR A 23 -4.44 13.17 -2.66
N ILE A 24 -3.17 12.96 -3.01
CA ILE A 24 -2.73 11.85 -3.86
C ILE A 24 -2.14 10.69 -3.03
N LEU A 25 -2.05 10.84 -1.70
CA LEU A 25 -1.46 9.85 -0.81
C LEU A 25 -2.48 8.79 -0.37
N GLY A 26 -2.21 7.55 -0.76
CA GLY A 26 -3.04 6.39 -0.47
C GLY A 26 -3.40 5.62 -1.73
N GLN A 27 -4.11 4.51 -1.56
CA GLN A 27 -4.59 3.71 -2.68
C GLN A 27 -5.92 4.25 -3.20
N LYS A 28 -5.89 4.87 -4.38
CA LYS A 28 -7.08 5.46 -5.03
C LYS A 28 -8.18 4.44 -5.32
N ASN A 29 -7.83 3.19 -5.63
CA ASN A 29 -8.78 2.06 -5.84
C ASN A 29 -9.98 2.38 -6.76
N GLY A 30 -9.76 3.20 -7.80
CA GLY A 30 -10.80 3.57 -8.75
C GLY A 30 -11.77 4.66 -8.25
N ALA A 31 -11.52 5.27 -7.09
CA ALA A 31 -12.22 6.47 -6.66
C ALA A 31 -12.02 7.62 -7.65
N ASP A 32 -12.96 8.53 -7.77
CA ASP A 32 -12.82 9.75 -8.59
C ASP A 32 -11.80 10.68 -7.96
N LYS A 33 -11.95 10.90 -6.64
CA LYS A 33 -11.11 11.73 -5.78
C LYS A 33 -10.89 11.06 -4.42
N GLN A 34 -9.87 11.53 -3.70
CA GLN A 34 -9.61 11.09 -2.34
C GLN A 34 -9.16 12.26 -1.47
N TYR A 35 -9.58 12.27 -0.22
CA TYR A 35 -9.43 13.37 0.72
C TYR A 35 -8.91 12.86 2.06
N ARG A 36 -8.33 13.75 2.85
CA ARG A 36 -7.91 13.48 4.23
C ARG A 36 -8.35 14.57 5.19
N TYR A 37 -8.97 14.15 6.28
CA TYR A 37 -9.32 14.99 7.42
C TYR A 37 -8.70 14.41 8.69
N GLY A 38 -7.55 14.97 9.10
CA GLY A 38 -6.69 14.30 10.08
C GLY A 38 -6.35 12.87 9.65
N ASN A 39 -6.70 11.91 10.48
CA ASN A 39 -6.50 10.48 10.22
C ASN A 39 -7.58 9.84 9.34
N LEU A 40 -8.69 10.54 9.09
CA LEU A 40 -9.78 10.04 8.24
C LEU A 40 -9.35 10.12 6.79
N HIS A 41 -9.33 8.99 6.10
CA HIS A 41 -9.13 8.90 4.66
C HIS A 41 -10.48 8.61 3.99
N ILE A 42 -10.82 9.47 3.02
CA ILE A 42 -12.10 9.47 2.33
C ILE A 42 -11.84 9.23 0.85
N ARG A 43 -12.54 8.27 0.27
CA ARG A 43 -12.55 8.04 -1.18
C ARG A 43 -13.93 8.34 -1.72
N GLU A 44 -13.98 9.23 -2.69
CA GLU A 44 -15.20 9.63 -3.37
C GLU A 44 -15.42 8.80 -4.63
N TYR A 45 -16.62 8.24 -4.75
CA TYR A 45 -17.15 7.61 -5.95
C TYR A 45 -18.42 8.33 -6.38
N GLY A 46 -18.93 8.07 -7.59
CA GLY A 46 -20.12 8.73 -8.13
C GLY A 46 -21.29 8.89 -7.14
N VAL A 47 -21.73 7.81 -6.48
CA VAL A 47 -22.91 7.79 -5.59
C VAL A 47 -22.61 7.63 -4.10
N LYS A 48 -21.34 7.46 -3.73
CA LYS A 48 -20.94 7.10 -2.36
C LYS A 48 -19.55 7.60 -1.98
N PHE A 49 -19.28 7.60 -0.69
CA PHE A 49 -17.95 7.67 -0.12
C PHE A 49 -17.58 6.33 0.51
N LEU A 50 -16.31 5.94 0.40
CA LEU A 50 -15.72 4.91 1.26
C LEU A 50 -14.75 5.60 2.22
N VAL A 51 -14.96 5.45 3.52
CA VAL A 51 -14.14 6.11 4.53
C VAL A 51 -13.50 5.09 5.47
N HIS A 52 -12.26 5.33 5.88
CA HIS A 52 -11.62 4.61 6.98
C HIS A 52 -10.71 5.56 7.76
N ASN A 53 -10.42 5.23 9.02
CA ASN A 53 -9.43 5.94 9.80
C ASN A 53 -8.09 5.21 9.75
N ASP A 54 -7.05 5.91 9.31
CA ASP A 54 -5.67 5.47 9.50
C ASP A 54 -5.28 5.65 10.98
N LYS A 55 -4.38 4.82 11.52
CA LYS A 55 -3.78 5.06 12.83
C LYS A 55 -2.86 6.27 12.79
N ILE A 56 -2.11 6.43 11.70
CA ILE A 56 -1.15 7.51 11.51
C ILE A 56 -1.40 8.19 10.15
N ASP A 57 -1.55 9.52 10.16
CA ASP A 57 -1.65 10.31 8.94
C ASP A 57 -0.30 10.29 8.17
N PRO A 58 -0.24 9.71 6.95
CA PRO A 58 0.98 9.62 6.16
C PRO A 58 1.53 10.98 5.71
N ARG A 59 0.74 12.06 5.79
CA ARG A 59 1.24 13.42 5.53
C ARG A 59 2.14 13.94 6.66
N LYS A 60 1.92 13.46 7.88
CA LYS A 60 2.63 13.90 9.09
C LYS A 60 3.75 12.93 9.48
N ASP A 61 3.46 11.63 9.46
CA ASP A 61 4.43 10.58 9.77
C ASP A 61 4.31 9.41 8.77
N PRO A 62 4.97 9.53 7.59
CA PRO A 62 4.96 8.47 6.58
C PRO A 62 5.52 7.14 7.09
N MET A 63 6.49 7.17 7.99
CA MET A 63 7.14 5.95 8.49
C MET A 63 6.27 5.24 9.50
N GLY A 64 5.64 5.97 10.43
CA GLY A 64 4.63 5.43 11.33
C GLY A 64 3.48 4.80 10.55
N HIS A 65 2.99 5.47 9.50
CA HIS A 65 1.95 4.90 8.63
C HIS A 65 2.36 3.56 8.01
N LEU A 66 3.60 3.44 7.49
CA LEU A 66 4.09 2.17 6.95
C LEU A 66 4.19 1.06 8.01
N ILE A 67 4.49 1.39 9.27
CA ILE A 67 4.63 0.41 10.35
C ILE A 67 3.26 -0.05 10.86
N TYR A 68 2.34 0.89 11.11
CA TYR A 68 1.09 0.63 11.82
C TYR A 68 -0.10 0.37 10.89
N ASP A 69 -0.12 1.01 9.72
CA ASP A 69 -1.25 0.96 8.78
C ASP A 69 -0.93 0.12 7.54
N ALA A 70 0.31 0.12 7.05
CA ALA A 70 0.70 -0.59 5.82
C ALA A 70 1.97 -1.50 5.93
N PRO A 71 2.09 -2.36 6.98
CA PRO A 71 3.28 -3.20 7.19
C PRO A 71 3.56 -4.17 6.03
N GLU A 72 2.53 -4.55 5.27
CA GLU A 72 2.67 -5.36 4.07
C GLU A 72 3.58 -4.74 2.99
N VAL A 73 3.66 -3.40 2.94
CA VAL A 73 4.55 -2.68 2.01
C VAL A 73 6.01 -2.85 2.44
N LEU A 74 6.29 -2.71 3.74
CA LEU A 74 7.64 -2.90 4.29
C LEU A 74 8.12 -4.33 4.07
N ILE A 75 7.25 -5.31 4.32
CA ILE A 75 7.59 -6.72 4.11
C ILE A 75 7.81 -7.02 2.62
N GLY A 76 6.98 -6.46 1.73
CA GLY A 76 7.20 -6.54 0.28
C GLY A 76 8.58 -5.99 -0.13
N ILE A 77 8.97 -4.82 0.37
CA ILE A 77 10.30 -4.24 0.09
C ILE A 77 11.43 -5.14 0.60
N ALA A 78 11.30 -5.66 1.84
CA ALA A 78 12.30 -6.57 2.40
C ALA A 78 12.43 -7.84 1.54
N CYS A 79 11.32 -8.47 1.15
CA CYS A 79 11.32 -9.63 0.27
C CYS A 79 11.96 -9.33 -1.10
N ALA A 80 11.75 -8.13 -1.65
CA ALA A 80 12.39 -7.71 -2.91
C ALA A 80 13.92 -7.67 -2.77
N ILE A 81 14.42 -7.01 -1.72
CA ILE A 81 15.86 -6.90 -1.44
C ILE A 81 16.48 -8.29 -1.26
N PHE A 82 15.90 -9.14 -0.42
CA PHE A 82 16.45 -10.47 -0.15
C PHE A 82 16.38 -11.39 -1.35
N GLY A 83 15.26 -11.40 -2.09
CA GLY A 83 15.12 -12.24 -3.29
C GLY A 83 16.09 -11.83 -4.39
N GLY A 84 16.22 -10.53 -4.66
CA GLY A 84 17.20 -10.03 -5.63
C GLY A 84 18.64 -10.35 -5.24
N LEU A 85 19.00 -10.14 -3.97
CA LEU A 85 20.36 -10.40 -3.46
C LEU A 85 20.72 -11.88 -3.51
N GLN A 86 19.81 -12.77 -3.12
CA GLN A 86 20.03 -14.22 -3.18
C GLN A 86 20.24 -14.69 -4.61
N MET A 87 19.42 -14.21 -5.55
CA MET A 87 19.53 -14.57 -6.97
C MET A 87 20.82 -14.03 -7.60
N ALA A 88 21.17 -12.78 -7.30
CA ALA A 88 22.40 -12.17 -7.79
C ALA A 88 23.65 -12.92 -7.29
N LYS A 89 23.68 -13.32 -6.01
CA LYS A 89 24.78 -14.14 -5.45
C LYS A 89 24.90 -15.49 -6.14
N LYS A 90 23.77 -16.18 -6.39
CA LYS A 90 23.75 -17.51 -7.02
C LYS A 90 24.28 -17.48 -8.47
N ILE A 91 23.96 -16.45 -9.23
CA ILE A 91 24.32 -16.34 -10.65
C ILE A 91 25.69 -15.67 -10.86
N SER A 92 26.11 -14.77 -9.96
CA SER A 92 27.47 -14.21 -9.97
C SER A 92 28.56 -15.28 -9.90
N ASN A 93 28.27 -16.44 -9.29
CA ASN A 93 29.19 -17.57 -9.22
C ASN A 93 29.39 -18.27 -10.60
N ASN A 94 28.60 -17.92 -11.62
CA ASN A 94 28.56 -18.56 -12.95
C ASN A 94 29.06 -17.63 -14.08
N ASN A 95 29.87 -16.61 -13.74
CA ASN A 95 30.65 -15.71 -14.64
C ASN A 95 29.90 -14.78 -15.64
N SER A 96 28.56 -14.81 -15.76
CA SER A 96 27.84 -13.95 -16.72
C SER A 96 27.21 -12.69 -16.11
N LYS A 97 27.98 -11.59 -16.05
CA LYS A 97 27.57 -10.31 -15.39
C LYS A 97 26.22 -9.74 -15.87
N LYS A 98 25.92 -9.79 -17.19
CA LYS A 98 24.68 -9.26 -17.75
C LYS A 98 23.45 -10.08 -17.34
N LEU A 99 23.59 -11.41 -17.27
CA LEU A 99 22.54 -12.32 -16.83
C LEU A 99 22.22 -12.09 -15.35
N THR A 100 23.25 -11.93 -14.49
CA THR A 100 23.12 -11.70 -13.04
C THR A 100 22.25 -10.50 -12.69
N VAL A 101 22.42 -9.37 -13.39
CA VAL A 101 21.64 -8.15 -13.13
C VAL A 101 20.18 -8.35 -13.51
N THR A 102 19.92 -8.89 -14.71
CA THR A 102 18.54 -9.12 -15.18
C THR A 102 17.79 -10.12 -14.31
N SER A 103 18.42 -11.24 -13.93
CA SER A 103 17.80 -12.24 -13.08
C SER A 103 17.59 -11.75 -11.65
N GLY A 104 18.52 -10.94 -11.12
CA GLY A 104 18.38 -10.35 -9.79
C GLY A 104 17.20 -9.37 -9.72
N LEU A 105 17.04 -8.53 -10.74
CA LEU A 105 15.91 -7.60 -10.82
C LEU A 105 14.57 -8.31 -10.96
N ILE A 106 14.48 -9.31 -11.86
CA ILE A 106 13.26 -10.12 -12.02
C ILE A 106 12.92 -10.82 -10.70
N SER A 107 13.92 -11.45 -10.06
CA SER A 107 13.70 -12.13 -8.77
C SER A 107 13.25 -11.17 -7.68
N SER A 108 13.80 -9.95 -7.63
CA SER A 108 13.42 -8.91 -6.68
C SER A 108 11.96 -8.48 -6.83
N ILE A 109 11.52 -8.23 -8.07
CA ILE A 109 10.12 -7.84 -8.35
C ILE A 109 9.16 -8.97 -7.96
N ILE A 110 9.46 -10.20 -8.35
CA ILE A 110 8.62 -11.37 -8.05
C ILE A 110 8.55 -11.61 -6.54
N SER A 111 9.70 -11.64 -5.85
CA SER A 111 9.73 -11.90 -4.42
C SER A 111 9.06 -10.79 -3.62
N GLY A 112 9.23 -9.53 -4.02
CA GLY A 112 8.57 -8.39 -3.39
C GLY A 112 7.06 -8.44 -3.53
N TYR A 113 6.56 -8.75 -4.73
CA TYR A 113 5.12 -8.87 -4.98
C TYR A 113 4.49 -10.03 -4.20
N ILE A 114 5.14 -11.21 -4.19
CA ILE A 114 4.68 -12.36 -3.41
C ILE A 114 4.67 -12.03 -1.92
N GLY A 115 5.72 -11.36 -1.41
CA GLY A 115 5.80 -10.92 -0.01
C GLY A 115 4.65 -9.98 0.36
N TYR A 116 4.41 -8.94 -0.46
CA TYR A 116 3.29 -8.03 -0.28
C TYR A 116 1.94 -8.76 -0.24
N LEU A 117 1.67 -9.63 -1.23
CA LEU A 117 0.41 -10.38 -1.30
C LEU A 117 0.21 -11.32 -0.11
N ALA A 118 1.24 -12.07 0.26
CA ALA A 118 1.18 -13.01 1.38
C ALA A 118 0.89 -12.27 2.69
N THR A 119 1.62 -11.19 2.98
CA THR A 119 1.40 -10.40 4.20
C THR A 119 0.04 -9.71 4.18
N LYS A 120 -0.38 -9.13 3.06
CA LYS A 120 -1.72 -8.52 2.93
C LYS A 120 -2.82 -9.54 3.21
N LYS A 121 -2.68 -10.77 2.72
CA LYS A 121 -3.65 -11.84 2.97
C LYS A 121 -3.66 -12.27 4.44
N ILE A 122 -2.49 -12.37 5.08
CA ILE A 122 -2.38 -12.69 6.51
C ILE A 122 -3.04 -11.61 7.36
N LYS A 123 -2.74 -10.34 7.08
CA LYS A 123 -3.31 -9.18 7.78
C LYS A 123 -4.84 -9.18 7.70
N ASN A 124 -5.40 -9.29 6.49
CA ASN A 124 -6.84 -9.36 6.27
C ASN A 124 -7.52 -10.59 6.92
N TYR A 125 -6.76 -11.61 7.33
CA TYR A 125 -7.30 -12.79 8.03
C TYR A 125 -7.28 -12.62 9.56
N LEU A 126 -6.37 -11.79 10.08
CA LEU A 126 -6.20 -11.54 11.51
C LEU A 126 -7.11 -10.42 12.04
N GLU A 127 -7.61 -9.58 11.14
CA GLU A 127 -8.60 -8.53 11.38
C GLU A 127 -10.01 -9.04 11.06
#